data_AF-A0A7Y8MR35-F1
#
_entry.id   AF-A0A7Y8MR35-F1
#
_cell.length_a   1.000
_cell.length_b   1.000
_cell.length_c   1.000
_cell.angle_alpha   90.00
_cell.angle_beta   90.00
_cell.angle_gamma   90.00
#
_symmetry.space_group_name_H-M   'P 1'
#
loop_
_entity.id
_entity.type
_entity.pdbx_description
1 polymer ?
#
loop_
_entity_poly.entity_id
_entity_poly.type
_entity_poly.pdbx_seq_one_letter_code
_entity_poly.pdbx_strand_id
1 'polypeptide(L)'
;MAIPASPCQASGLPRLLPIISADQRLAEPRGIKGTIFGKSGIGKTSLLWTLDPATTLFIDLEAGDLAIEGWSGDSVRPRTWAECRDFAVFIGGPNPALRDDQVYSEAHFAAVCERFGDPDSL
;
A
#
# COMPACT_ATOMS: atom_id res chain seq x y z
N MET A 1 -16.63 -27.08 -26.91
CA MET A 1 -16.44 -26.02 -25.91
C MET A 1 -15.01 -26.15 -25.41
N ALA A 2 -14.09 -25.36 -25.98
CA ALA A 2 -12.68 -25.38 -25.63
C ALA A 2 -12.42 -24.16 -24.73
N ILE A 3 -11.85 -24.39 -23.55
CA ILE A 3 -11.38 -23.35 -22.65
C ILE A 3 -10.08 -22.80 -23.27
N PRO A 4 -9.95 -21.51 -23.60
CA PRO A 4 -8.66 -20.99 -24.05
C PRO A 4 -7.70 -20.97 -22.85
N ALA A 5 -6.52 -21.56 -23.04
CA ALA A 5 -5.43 -21.50 -22.10
C ALA A 5 -4.99 -20.04 -21.91
N SER A 6 -4.87 -19.60 -20.65
CA SER A 6 -4.25 -18.31 -20.31
C SER A 6 -2.84 -18.24 -20.88
N PRO A 7 -2.47 -17.19 -21.62
CA PRO A 7 -1.09 -16.99 -22.00
C PRO A 7 -0.32 -16.58 -20.75
N CYS A 8 0.38 -17.55 -20.16
CA CYS A 8 1.62 -17.28 -19.44
C CYS A 8 2.52 -16.51 -20.42
N GLN A 9 2.53 -15.18 -20.29
CA GLN A 9 3.34 -14.31 -21.13
C GLN A 9 4.81 -14.56 -20.77
N ALA A 10 5.44 -15.43 -21.54
CA ALA A 10 6.89 -15.46 -21.68
C ALA A 10 7.32 -14.14 -22.33
N SER A 11 7.77 -13.16 -21.54
CA SER A 11 8.41 -11.95 -22.04
C SER A 11 9.84 -12.26 -22.47
N GLY A 12 10.01 -12.61 -23.74
CA GLY A 12 11.30 -12.86 -24.40
C GLY A 12 12.13 -11.62 -24.68
N LEU A 13 12.40 -10.78 -23.67
CA LEU A 13 13.45 -9.74 -23.77
C LEU A 13 14.78 -10.32 -23.24
N PRO A 14 15.92 -10.04 -23.91
CA PRO A 14 17.23 -10.44 -23.38
C PRO A 14 17.39 -9.85 -21.97
N ARG A 15 17.94 -10.64 -21.04
CA ARG A 15 18.28 -10.23 -19.67
C ARG A 15 19.38 -9.15 -19.68
N LEU A 16 19.00 -7.94 -20.09
CA LEU A 16 19.77 -6.73 -19.88
C LEU A 16 19.78 -6.45 -18.38
N LEU A 17 20.94 -6.07 -17.84
CA LEU A 17 21.01 -5.53 -16.49
C LEU A 17 19.98 -4.39 -16.40
N PRO A 18 19.07 -4.39 -15.40
CA PRO A 18 18.01 -3.39 -15.28
C PRO A 18 18.58 -2.05 -14.82
N ILE A 19 19.38 -1.41 -15.67
CA ILE A 19 20.01 -0.12 -15.43
C ILE A 19 18.99 0.95 -15.78
N ILE A 20 18.52 1.69 -14.77
CA ILE A 20 17.68 2.87 -14.96
C ILE A 20 18.55 4.12 -15.20
N SER A 21 18.14 4.98 -16.13
CA SER A 21 18.82 6.24 -16.41
C SER A 21 18.53 7.30 -15.33
N ALA A 22 19.33 8.38 -15.32
CA ALA A 22 19.09 9.50 -14.41
C ALA A 22 17.70 10.13 -14.62
N ASP A 23 17.28 10.29 -15.88
CA ASP A 23 15.97 10.85 -16.22
C ASP A 23 14.83 9.93 -15.77
N GLN A 24 14.98 8.61 -15.92
CA GLN A 24 14.00 7.64 -15.44
C GLN A 24 13.83 7.70 -13.93
N ARG A 25 14.94 7.73 -13.17
CA ARG A 25 14.90 7.87 -11.69
C ARG A 25 14.27 9.20 -11.23
N LEU A 26 14.43 10.28 -12.00
CA LEU A 26 13.84 11.58 -11.68
C LEU A 26 12.35 11.66 -12.03
N ALA A 27 11.90 10.88 -13.03
CA ALA A 27 10.50 10.80 -13.44
C ALA A 27 9.64 9.90 -12.54
N GLU A 28 10.25 9.03 -11.73
CA GLU A 28 9.52 8.19 -10.77
C GLU A 28 8.74 9.05 -9.78
N PRO A 29 7.42 8.83 -9.60
CA PRO A 29 6.63 9.57 -8.62
C PRO A 29 7.15 9.29 -7.21
N ARG A 30 7.45 10.35 -6.46
CA ARG A 30 7.99 10.25 -5.10
C ARG A 30 6.95 10.77 -4.11
N GLY A 31 6.49 9.90 -3.22
CA GLY A 31 5.76 10.30 -2.02
C GLY A 31 6.69 10.92 -0.98
N ILE A 32 6.17 11.84 -0.18
CA ILE A 32 6.86 12.37 1.00
C ILE A 32 6.55 11.46 2.18
N LYS A 33 7.59 10.93 2.83
CA LYS A 33 7.48 10.18 4.09
C LYS A 33 7.87 11.14 5.21
N GLY A 34 6.95 11.44 6.13
CA GLY A 34 7.18 12.39 7.21
C GLY A 34 6.67 11.88 8.54
N THR A 35 7.27 12.39 9.62
CA THR A 35 6.84 12.11 10.99
C THR A 35 6.62 13.44 11.72
N ILE A 36 5.47 13.59 12.37
CA ILE A 36 5.09 14.80 13.09
C ILE A 36 5.21 14.56 14.59
N PHE A 37 5.97 15.42 15.28
CA PHE A 37 6.21 15.33 16.71
C PHE A 37 5.59 16.51 17.45
N GLY A 38 5.17 16.29 18.70
CA GLY A 38 4.62 17.35 19.54
C GLY A 38 3.91 16.81 20.78
N LYS A 39 3.69 17.69 21.75
CA LYS A 39 3.00 17.37 23.01
C LYS A 39 1.61 16.78 22.77
N SER A 40 1.07 16.07 23.77
CA SER A 40 -0.32 15.59 23.71
C SER A 40 -1.29 16.77 23.53
N GLY A 41 -2.36 16.57 22.75
CA GLY A 41 -3.39 17.60 22.51
C GLY A 41 -2.99 18.75 21.59
N ILE A 42 -1.76 18.81 21.05
CA ILE A 42 -1.31 19.93 20.19
C ILE A 42 -1.93 19.94 18.78
N GLY A 43 -2.75 18.93 18.44
CA GLY A 43 -3.42 18.85 17.14
C GLY A 43 -2.69 18.04 16.06
N LYS A 44 -1.82 17.08 16.44
CA LYS A 44 -1.12 16.20 15.46
C LYS A 44 -2.09 15.49 14.52
N THR A 45 -3.09 14.80 15.10
CA THR A 45 -4.11 14.08 14.31
C THR A 45 -5.07 15.04 13.62
N SER A 46 -5.34 16.21 14.23
CA SER A 46 -6.19 17.24 13.64
C SER A 46 -5.63 17.85 12.36
N LEU A 47 -4.36 17.62 12.01
CA LEU A 47 -3.81 17.98 10.70
C LEU A 47 -4.52 17.25 9.56
N LEU A 48 -5.19 16.13 9.81
CA LEU A 48 -5.96 15.41 8.81
C LEU A 48 -7.07 16.26 8.16
N TRP A 49 -7.62 17.23 8.90
CA TRP A 49 -8.59 18.21 8.39
C TRP A 49 -8.03 19.14 7.30
N THR A 50 -6.71 19.20 7.16
CA THR A 50 -6.04 20.00 6.12
C THR A 50 -5.84 19.26 4.81
N LEU A 51 -6.14 17.96 4.77
CA LEU A 51 -6.04 17.11 3.60
C LEU A 51 -7.39 16.94 2.92
N ASP A 52 -7.39 16.68 1.61
CA ASP A 52 -8.60 16.35 0.85
C ASP A 52 -9.08 14.94 1.25
N PRO A 53 -10.29 14.80 1.85
CA PRO A 53 -10.81 13.49 2.25
C PRO A 53 -10.97 12.51 1.08
N ALA A 54 -11.22 12.99 -0.14
CA ALA A 54 -11.46 12.14 -1.30
C ALA A 54 -10.21 11.41 -1.81
N THR A 55 -9.03 11.89 -1.44
CA THR A 55 -7.73 11.34 -1.88
C THR A 55 -6.85 10.93 -0.69
N THR A 56 -7.42 10.81 0.51
CA THR A 56 -6.67 10.55 1.74
C THR A 56 -7.25 9.36 2.48
N LEU A 57 -6.42 8.34 2.68
CA LEU A 57 -6.74 7.20 3.54
C LEU A 57 -6.13 7.41 4.93
N PHE A 58 -6.95 7.33 5.97
CA PHE A 58 -6.50 7.34 7.36
C PHE A 58 -6.34 5.93 7.93
N ILE A 59 -5.13 5.55 8.32
CA ILE A 59 -4.85 4.27 8.98
C ILE A 59 -4.76 4.50 10.49
N ASP A 60 -5.80 4.10 11.23
CA ASP A 60 -5.88 4.27 12.67
C ASP A 60 -5.27 3.08 13.41
N LEU A 61 -4.09 3.29 13.99
CA LEU A 61 -3.36 2.26 14.75
C LEU A 61 -3.53 2.38 16.28
N GLU A 62 -3.84 3.57 16.79
CA GLU A 62 -3.75 3.90 18.22
C GLU A 62 -5.03 4.57 18.76
N ALA A 63 -6.18 4.37 18.09
CA ALA A 63 -7.46 4.98 18.41
C ALA A 63 -7.41 6.52 18.41
N GLY A 64 -6.80 7.08 17.35
CA GLY A 64 -6.67 8.52 17.14
C GLY A 64 -7.94 9.20 16.59
N ASP A 65 -8.97 8.42 16.27
CA ASP A 65 -10.20 8.89 15.64
C ASP A 65 -10.98 9.93 16.47
N LEU A 66 -10.87 9.90 17.81
CA LEU A 66 -11.48 10.91 18.69
C LEU A 66 -11.09 12.36 18.33
N ALA A 67 -9.86 12.59 17.86
CA ALA A 67 -9.38 13.93 17.52
C ALA A 67 -9.90 14.44 16.15
N ILE A 68 -10.56 13.57 15.39
CA ILE A 68 -11.06 13.81 14.03
C ILE A 68 -12.51 13.34 13.90
N GLU A 69 -13.26 13.33 14.99
CA GLU A 69 -14.69 12.97 14.98
C GLU A 69 -15.43 13.84 13.95
N GLY A 70 -16.09 13.19 12.99
CA GLY A 70 -16.78 13.84 11.88
C GLY A 70 -15.96 14.13 10.62
N TRP A 71 -14.66 13.77 10.58
CA TRP A 71 -13.90 13.83 9.33
C TRP A 71 -14.47 12.83 8.33
N SER A 72 -14.75 13.29 7.10
CA SER A 72 -15.52 12.52 6.11
C SER A 72 -14.68 11.55 5.26
N GLY A 73 -13.37 11.46 5.52
CA GLY A 73 -12.47 10.62 4.74
C GLY A 73 -12.49 9.16 5.19
N ASP A 74 -12.03 8.29 4.30
CA ASP A 74 -12.01 6.86 4.54
C ASP A 74 -10.96 6.48 5.59
N SER A 75 -11.27 5.47 6.39
CA SER A 75 -10.35 4.96 7.39
C SER A 75 -10.33 3.44 7.48
N VAL A 76 -9.15 2.89 7.76
CA VAL A 76 -8.95 1.49 8.10
C VAL A 76 -8.38 1.38 9.51
N ARG A 77 -8.81 0.36 10.25
CA ARG A 77 -8.49 0.19 11.67
C ARG A 77 -7.96 -1.22 11.95
N PRO A 78 -6.75 -1.55 11.49
CA PRO A 78 -6.19 -2.87 11.73
C PRO A 78 -6.05 -3.11 13.24
N ARG A 79 -6.47 -4.29 13.70
CA ARG A 79 -6.44 -4.69 15.11
C ARG A 79 -5.31 -5.66 15.41
N THR A 80 -4.79 -6.32 14.39
CA THR A 80 -3.73 -7.31 14.54
C THR A 80 -2.51 -6.93 13.73
N TRP A 81 -1.35 -7.39 14.17
CA TRP A 81 -0.13 -7.24 13.38
C TRP A 81 -0.23 -7.96 12.03
N ALA A 82 -0.99 -9.06 11.95
CA ALA A 82 -1.26 -9.73 10.68
C ALA A 82 -1.97 -8.79 9.70
N GLU A 83 -3.06 -8.14 10.13
CA GLU A 83 -3.78 -7.15 9.30
C GLU A 83 -2.89 -5.99 8.87
N CYS A 84 -2.02 -5.47 9.76
CA CYS A 84 -1.07 -4.42 9.38
C CYS A 84 -0.16 -4.87 8.21
N ARG A 85 0.28 -6.13 8.22
CA ARG A 85 1.10 -6.69 7.14
C ARG A 85 0.29 -6.95 5.87
N ASP A 86 -0.97 -7.36 6.01
CA ASP A 86 -1.89 -7.52 4.88
C ASP A 86 -2.07 -6.18 4.16
N PHE A 87 -2.38 -5.09 4.89
CA PHE A 87 -2.48 -3.76 4.29
C PHE A 87 -1.16 -3.29 3.68
N ALA A 88 -0.04 -3.51 4.37
CA ALA A 88 1.26 -3.10 3.86
C ALA A 88 1.63 -3.82 2.55
N VAL A 89 1.36 -5.13 2.43
CA VAL A 89 1.62 -5.86 1.18
C VAL A 89 0.63 -5.46 0.08
N PHE A 90 -0.64 -5.19 0.43
CA PHE A 90 -1.65 -4.78 -0.55
C PHE A 90 -1.32 -3.43 -1.17
N ILE A 91 -0.91 -2.45 -0.35
CA ILE A 91 -0.56 -1.10 -0.80
C ILE A 91 0.84 -1.07 -1.45
N GLY A 92 1.80 -1.81 -0.90
CA GLY A 92 3.20 -1.75 -1.31
C GLY A 92 3.61 -2.74 -2.39
N GLY A 93 2.77 -3.75 -2.66
CA GLY A 93 3.09 -4.88 -3.52
C GLY A 93 3.96 -5.95 -2.83
N PRO A 94 4.18 -7.10 -3.50
CA PRO A 94 5.03 -8.17 -3.00
C PRO A 94 6.52 -7.82 -3.11
N ASN A 95 7.33 -8.46 -2.27
CA ASN A 95 8.78 -8.46 -2.40
C ASN A 95 9.24 -9.71 -3.19
N PRO A 96 9.74 -9.56 -4.44
CA PRO A 96 10.10 -10.69 -5.30
C PRO A 96 11.34 -11.46 -4.81
N ALA A 97 12.06 -10.95 -3.81
CA ALA A 97 13.20 -11.65 -3.22
C ALA A 97 12.79 -12.70 -2.17
N LEU A 98 11.51 -12.77 -1.79
CA LEU A 98 11.01 -13.65 -0.75
C LEU A 98 10.41 -14.93 -1.35
N ARG A 99 10.57 -16.04 -0.61
CA ARG A 99 9.90 -17.30 -0.95
C ARG A 99 8.43 -17.24 -0.60
N ASP A 100 7.63 -18.09 -1.25
CA ASP A 100 6.17 -18.12 -1.10
C ASP A 100 5.69 -18.31 0.35
N ASP A 101 6.46 -19.04 1.18
CA ASP A 101 6.15 -19.31 2.57
C ASP A 101 6.41 -18.11 3.52
N GLN A 102 6.98 -17.02 3.01
CA GLN A 102 7.35 -15.85 3.79
C GLN A 102 6.30 -14.74 3.69
N VAL A 103 6.22 -13.91 4.71
CA VAL A 103 5.36 -12.72 4.69
C VAL A 103 5.93 -11.69 3.73
N TYR A 104 5.03 -11.02 2.98
CA TYR A 104 5.34 -10.12 1.86
C TYR A 104 5.79 -10.83 0.58
N SER A 105 5.71 -12.16 0.49
CA SER A 105 5.94 -12.91 -0.75
C SER A 105 4.85 -12.63 -1.80
N GLU A 106 5.08 -13.09 -3.04
CA GLU A 106 4.05 -13.09 -4.08
C GLU A 106 2.81 -13.88 -3.67
N ALA A 107 2.99 -15.05 -3.03
CA ALA A 107 1.89 -15.84 -2.50
C ALA A 107 1.09 -15.10 -1.40
N HIS A 108 1.77 -14.37 -0.51
CA HIS A 108 1.11 -13.53 0.50
C HIS A 108 0.29 -12.41 -0.15
N PHE A 109 0.87 -11.71 -1.13
CA PHE A 109 0.19 -10.65 -1.86
C PHE A 109 -1.04 -11.16 -2.63
N ALA A 110 -0.91 -12.28 -3.34
CA ALA A 110 -2.02 -12.91 -4.06
C ALA A 110 -3.17 -13.28 -3.11
N ALA A 111 -2.86 -13.92 -1.98
CA ALA A 111 -3.86 -14.28 -0.97
C ALA A 111 -4.57 -13.04 -0.37
N VAL A 112 -3.87 -11.91 -0.26
CA VAL A 112 -4.47 -10.65 0.18
C VAL A 112 -5.33 -10.02 -0.92
N CYS A 113 -4.90 -10.05 -2.18
CA CYS A 113 -5.71 -9.56 -3.31
C CYS A 113 -7.00 -10.39 -3.49
N GLU A 114 -6.96 -11.70 -3.28
CA GLU A 114 -8.19 -12.52 -3.27
C GLU A 114 -9.20 -12.07 -2.21
N ARG A 115 -8.71 -11.55 -1.08
CA ARG A 115 -9.53 -11.08 0.04
C ARG A 115 -9.99 -9.63 -0.10
N PHE A 116 -9.11 -8.74 -0.57
CA PHE A 116 -9.34 -7.29 -0.61
C PHE A 116 -9.78 -6.79 -1.98
N GLY A 117 -9.58 -7.57 -3.04
CA GLY A 117 -9.88 -7.19 -4.41
C GLY A 117 -8.66 -6.67 -5.16
N ASP A 118 -8.91 -5.74 -6.09
CA ASP A 118 -7.88 -5.17 -6.94
C ASP A 118 -7.15 -4.00 -6.22
N PRO A 119 -5.83 -4.07 -6.01
CA PRO A 119 -5.09 -2.96 -5.41
C PRO A 119 -5.11 -1.68 -6.25
N ASP A 120 -5.35 -1.77 -7.57
CA ASP A 120 -5.49 -0.59 -8.44
C ASP A 120 -6.83 0.13 -8.25
N SER A 121 -7.73 -0.40 -7.42
CA SER A 121 -9.01 0.25 -7.06
C SER A 121 -8.93 1.14 -5.82
N LEU A 122 -7.74 1.34 -5.25
CA LEU A 122 -7.49 2.24 -4.11
C LEU A 122 -7.49 3.73 -4.52
#